data_AF-A0A9E5EY38-F1
#
_entry.id   AF-A0A9E5EY38-F1
#
_cell.length_a   1.000
_cell.length_b   1.000
_cell.length_c   1.000
_cell.angle_alpha   90.00
_cell.angle_beta   90.00
_cell.angle_gamma   90.00
#
_symmetry.space_group_name_H-M   'P 1'
#
loop_
_entity.id
_entity.type
_entity.pdbx_description
1 polymer ?
#
loop_
_entity_poly.entity_id
_entity_poly.type
_entity_poly.pdbx_seq_one_letter_code
_entity_poly.pdbx_strand_id
1 'polypeptide(L)'
;MVSKPKKLAADPFVFPCLALFKDSTIEILPVILSAFNEIIPMRPIVFLSLLLCVFSIFAEEIDKKFPLDPQLKVLSEDVKSERYREMVTKKMLSTDLAAEWQRGFTADNPESFLEKNGGREKVLANPDLKAAYDRRLSIQNDFLDLMREGYKRHKAVPPFDKGAKAEIAGTTIKSSAIKKGATLSTSLVAKGAEKHWPRFRGPSGQGLTGLNSLPTKWNDKSENILWKITTPDLGNSSPIVWEDKIFITSATSKGASRTVHCFSSKDGAKIWSTPIPESIPETSVLGKNGYASSTPATDGERVIVFLGSSGLVCLDFAGKIQWQYNNLNIKTTHGTGSSPVIHGDLVLFFHDQNQSDSICIALDKKTGKEVWKQKRDKGMTWCTPVVIKVGDHDEVIFAGSGTVRGYDPATGNELWKLQGPTSEVVPTIVVGAELAYSASGRNGPTIAFRLGEKGDITASSTVWKSVRNGPHVPSPILVKDKLFTFNDMGISTCLDATTGKLLWTERLPDQFTASPIEAGGFIYVSGESGKTYVLKVSDKFELVATNDLGSPILASPAIVNGNLLLRTRDALYCIGTK
;
A
#
# COMPACT_ATOMS: atom_id res chain seq x y z
N MET A 1 63.20 53.71 -17.84
CA MET A 1 63.80 52.58 -18.58
C MET A 1 62.79 51.46 -18.67
N VAL A 2 62.57 50.97 -19.88
CA VAL A 2 61.65 49.88 -20.24
C VAL A 2 62.06 48.56 -19.57
N SER A 3 61.12 47.80 -19.03
CA SER A 3 61.13 46.33 -19.20
C SER A 3 59.72 45.72 -19.07
N LYS A 4 59.46 44.74 -19.94
CA LYS A 4 58.19 44.14 -20.38
C LYS A 4 57.44 43.32 -19.30
N PRO A 5 56.14 43.05 -19.51
CA PRO A 5 55.33 42.19 -18.64
C PRO A 5 55.70 40.70 -18.80
N LYS A 6 55.75 39.97 -17.68
CA LYS A 6 55.84 38.50 -17.67
C LYS A 6 54.48 37.90 -18.06
N LYS A 7 54.51 36.97 -19.02
CA LYS A 7 53.39 36.09 -19.41
C LYS A 7 52.82 35.38 -18.18
N LEU A 8 51.50 35.49 -17.95
CA LEU A 8 50.77 34.49 -17.16
C LEU A 8 50.63 33.22 -18.01
N ALA A 9 51.14 32.12 -17.49
CA ALA A 9 50.95 30.78 -18.06
C ALA A 9 49.49 30.34 -17.89
N ALA A 10 48.99 29.65 -18.91
CA ALA A 10 47.67 29.02 -18.92
C ALA A 10 47.57 27.95 -17.82
N ASP A 11 46.51 28.03 -17.02
CA ASP A 11 46.14 27.07 -15.98
C ASP A 11 45.30 25.92 -16.62
N PRO A 12 45.63 24.61 -16.43
CA PRO A 12 44.98 23.50 -17.13
C PRO A 12 43.58 23.14 -16.64
N PHE A 13 43.00 23.87 -15.68
CA PHE A 13 41.75 23.47 -15.02
C PHE A 13 40.43 23.86 -15.72
N VAL A 14 40.48 24.47 -16.91
CA VAL A 14 39.26 24.93 -17.62
C VAL A 14 38.68 23.92 -18.62
N PHE A 15 39.37 22.81 -18.90
CA PHE A 15 38.88 21.78 -19.84
C PHE A 15 38.55 20.46 -19.14
N PRO A 16 37.37 20.36 -18.49
CA PRO A 16 36.53 19.19 -18.79
C PRO A 16 35.01 19.47 -18.89
N CYS A 17 34.53 20.71 -18.85
CA CYS A 17 33.07 20.99 -18.93
C CYS A 17 32.48 21.02 -20.35
N LEU A 18 33.30 20.94 -21.41
CA LEU A 18 32.85 21.07 -22.80
C LEU A 18 32.59 19.74 -23.52
N ALA A 19 32.71 18.59 -22.85
CA ALA A 19 32.56 17.27 -23.48
C ALA A 19 31.11 16.72 -23.48
N LEU A 20 30.11 17.48 -23.02
CA LEU A 20 28.74 16.99 -22.79
C LEU A 20 27.67 17.41 -23.82
N PHE A 21 28.03 18.10 -24.91
CA PHE A 21 27.04 18.58 -25.88
C PHE A 21 27.34 18.05 -27.27
N LYS A 22 26.79 16.87 -27.60
CA LYS A 22 26.66 16.39 -28.97
C LYS A 22 25.26 16.68 -29.49
N ASP A 23 25.27 17.32 -30.66
CA ASP A 23 24.21 17.48 -31.66
C ASP A 23 23.13 18.59 -31.49
N SER A 24 23.25 19.55 -32.42
CA SER A 24 22.21 20.34 -33.12
C SER A 24 21.65 21.65 -32.54
N THR A 25 22.23 22.25 -31.50
CA THR A 25 21.93 23.66 -31.09
C THR A 25 23.12 24.63 -31.19
N ILE A 26 24.21 24.21 -31.86
CA ILE A 26 25.51 24.91 -31.86
C ILE A 26 25.59 26.07 -32.88
N GLU A 27 24.57 26.36 -33.69
CA GLU A 27 24.69 27.44 -34.70
C GLU A 27 24.36 28.85 -34.17
N ILE A 28 23.68 28.99 -33.03
CA ILE A 28 23.31 30.31 -32.49
C ILE A 28 24.30 30.78 -31.41
N LEU A 29 25.02 29.85 -30.78
CA LEU A 29 25.97 30.14 -29.71
C LEU A 29 27.13 31.06 -30.15
N PRO A 30 27.77 30.88 -31.33
CA PRO A 30 28.86 31.75 -31.79
C PRO A 30 28.40 33.18 -32.07
N VAL A 31 27.16 33.35 -32.52
CA VAL A 31 26.56 34.66 -32.85
C VAL A 31 26.20 35.43 -31.57
N ILE A 32 25.67 34.73 -30.56
CA ILE A 32 25.45 35.31 -29.23
C ILE A 32 26.79 35.62 -28.53
N LEU A 33 27.80 34.76 -28.71
CA LEU A 33 29.17 34.94 -28.20
C LEU A 33 29.86 36.18 -28.78
N SER A 34 29.68 36.49 -30.07
CA SER A 34 30.27 37.69 -30.68
C SER A 34 29.54 38.96 -30.28
N ALA A 35 28.20 38.92 -30.20
CA ALA A 35 27.38 40.08 -29.88
C ALA A 35 27.52 40.53 -28.41
N PHE A 36 27.69 39.60 -27.45
CA PHE A 36 27.79 39.95 -26.02
C PHE A 36 29.19 40.40 -25.58
N ASN A 37 30.25 39.92 -26.24
CA ASN A 37 31.63 40.23 -25.87
C ASN A 37 32.06 41.65 -26.29
N GLU A 38 31.33 42.28 -27.21
CA GLU A 38 31.56 43.67 -27.63
C GLU A 38 30.86 44.72 -26.74
N ILE A 39 29.85 44.33 -25.94
CA ILE A 39 29.00 45.29 -25.23
C ILE A 39 29.39 45.43 -23.75
N ILE A 40 29.82 44.35 -23.06
CA ILE A 40 30.29 44.40 -21.66
C ILE A 40 31.34 43.28 -21.43
N PRO A 41 32.57 43.58 -20.98
CA PRO A 41 33.54 42.55 -20.62
C PRO A 41 33.12 41.89 -19.29
N MET A 42 32.26 40.88 -19.37
CA MET A 42 31.85 40.08 -18.20
C MET A 42 32.85 38.97 -17.92
N ARG A 43 33.15 38.73 -16.63
CA ARG A 43 33.98 37.59 -16.22
C ARG A 43 33.27 36.28 -16.62
N PRO A 44 33.99 35.24 -17.10
CA PRO A 44 33.41 33.97 -17.57
C PRO A 44 32.42 33.32 -16.59
N ILE A 45 32.65 33.47 -15.29
CA ILE A 45 31.79 32.96 -14.21
C ILE A 45 30.42 33.66 -14.17
N VAL A 46 30.37 34.98 -14.44
CA VAL A 46 29.12 35.76 -14.46
C VAL A 46 28.30 35.39 -15.70
N PHE A 47 28.97 35.17 -16.84
CA PHE A 47 28.33 34.72 -18.08
C PHE A 47 27.75 33.29 -17.94
N LEU A 48 28.51 32.36 -17.35
CA LEU A 48 28.03 31.00 -17.08
C LEU A 48 26.82 31.00 -16.13
N SER A 49 26.84 31.88 -15.12
CA SER A 49 25.71 32.05 -14.19
C SER A 49 24.46 32.60 -14.89
N LEU A 50 24.61 33.60 -15.77
CA LEU A 50 23.53 34.15 -16.57
C LEU A 50 22.96 33.12 -17.55
N LEU A 51 23.83 32.33 -18.19
CA LEU A 51 23.43 31.25 -19.10
C LEU A 51 22.58 30.21 -18.34
N LEU A 52 23.04 29.78 -17.15
CA LEU A 52 22.31 28.85 -16.28
C LEU A 52 20.96 29.42 -15.84
N CYS A 53 20.87 30.72 -15.54
CA CYS A 53 19.61 31.38 -15.23
C CYS A 53 18.65 31.37 -16.42
N VAL A 54 19.12 31.69 -17.64
CA VAL A 54 18.29 31.67 -18.85
C VAL A 54 17.78 30.25 -19.14
N PHE A 55 18.65 29.24 -19.07
CA PHE A 55 18.23 27.83 -19.23
C PHE A 55 17.22 27.40 -18.16
N SER A 56 17.37 27.89 -16.92
CA SER A 56 16.42 27.59 -15.84
C SER A 56 15.05 28.20 -16.10
N ILE A 57 14.99 29.43 -16.63
CA ILE A 57 13.73 30.11 -17.00
C ILE A 57 13.03 29.37 -18.15
N PHE A 58 13.78 29.01 -19.22
CA PHE A 58 13.23 28.25 -20.34
C PHE A 58 12.70 26.87 -19.89
N ALA A 59 13.43 26.17 -19.01
CA ALA A 59 12.97 24.90 -18.46
C ALA A 59 11.67 25.07 -17.66
N GLU A 60 11.56 26.13 -16.85
CA GLU A 60 10.35 26.40 -16.06
C GLU A 60 9.13 26.73 -16.94
N GLU A 61 9.35 27.39 -18.08
CA GLU A 61 8.30 27.72 -19.04
C GLU A 61 7.80 26.48 -19.79
N ILE A 62 8.71 25.61 -20.24
CA ILE A 62 8.36 24.31 -20.83
C ILE A 62 7.59 23.44 -19.83
N ASP A 63 8.01 23.43 -18.57
CA ASP A 63 7.34 22.67 -17.50
C ASP A 63 5.90 23.13 -17.26
N LYS A 64 5.63 24.43 -17.38
CA LYS A 64 4.27 24.98 -17.30
C LYS A 64 3.43 24.66 -18.54
N LYS A 65 4.04 24.68 -19.73
CA LYS A 65 3.37 24.43 -21.01
C LYS A 65 3.07 22.95 -21.24
N PHE A 66 3.97 22.06 -20.81
CA PHE A 66 3.89 20.62 -20.99
C PHE A 66 4.17 19.88 -19.66
N PRO A 67 3.29 20.04 -18.66
CA PRO A 67 3.47 19.40 -17.36
C PRO A 67 3.56 17.88 -17.48
N LEU A 68 4.38 17.26 -16.63
CA LEU A 68 4.43 15.80 -16.53
C LEU A 68 3.13 15.28 -15.90
N ASP A 69 2.68 14.11 -16.34
CA ASP A 69 1.63 13.42 -15.61
C ASP A 69 2.07 13.10 -14.16
N PRO A 70 1.14 12.96 -13.20
CA PRO A 70 1.48 12.75 -11.80
C PRO A 70 2.45 11.57 -11.55
N GLN A 71 2.35 10.46 -12.29
CA GLN A 71 3.25 9.32 -12.13
C GLN A 71 4.66 9.61 -12.65
N LEU A 72 4.77 10.28 -13.80
CA LEU A 72 6.07 10.63 -14.37
C LEU A 72 6.77 11.72 -13.55
N LYS A 73 6.00 12.64 -12.96
CA LYS A 73 6.51 13.61 -11.99
C LYS A 73 7.15 12.90 -10.78
N VAL A 74 6.43 12.00 -10.11
CA VAL A 74 6.96 11.21 -8.99
C VAL A 74 8.19 10.40 -9.41
N LEU A 75 8.17 9.80 -10.60
CA LEU A 75 9.33 9.07 -11.12
C LEU A 75 10.54 10.00 -11.28
N SER A 76 10.36 11.20 -11.82
CA SER A 76 11.45 12.18 -12.02
C SER A 76 12.14 12.61 -10.72
N GLU A 77 11.38 12.61 -9.62
CA GLU A 77 11.88 12.89 -8.27
C GLU A 77 12.61 11.66 -7.69
N ASP A 78 12.06 10.46 -7.92
CA ASP A 78 12.64 9.20 -7.47
C ASP A 78 14.03 8.92 -8.03
N VAL A 79 14.26 9.15 -9.32
CA VAL A 79 15.57 8.87 -9.92
C VAL A 79 16.68 9.76 -9.32
N LYS A 80 16.32 10.92 -8.78
CA LYS A 80 17.21 11.85 -8.09
C LYS A 80 17.36 11.55 -6.59
N SER A 81 16.51 10.69 -6.04
CA SER A 81 16.48 10.37 -4.61
C SER A 81 17.51 9.30 -4.26
N GLU A 82 18.47 9.66 -3.40
CA GLU A 82 19.48 8.71 -2.92
C GLU A 82 18.85 7.55 -2.14
N ARG A 83 17.84 7.84 -1.31
CA ARG A 83 17.08 6.82 -0.60
C ARG A 83 16.42 5.82 -1.55
N TYR A 84 15.80 6.31 -2.63
CA TYR A 84 15.15 5.44 -3.61
C TYR A 84 16.20 4.60 -4.37
N ARG A 85 17.33 5.20 -4.76
CA ARG A 85 18.46 4.49 -5.36
C ARG A 85 18.98 3.37 -4.45
N GLU A 86 19.15 3.63 -3.16
CA GLU A 86 19.55 2.60 -2.19
C GLU A 86 18.51 1.49 -2.08
N MET A 87 17.22 1.83 -2.09
CA MET A 87 16.15 0.84 -2.06
C MET A 87 16.21 -0.09 -3.29
N VAL A 88 16.35 0.46 -4.49
CA VAL A 88 16.45 -0.31 -5.74
C VAL A 88 17.70 -1.19 -5.75
N THR A 89 18.86 -0.62 -5.41
CA THR A 89 20.15 -1.32 -5.57
C THR A 89 20.50 -2.26 -4.41
N LYS A 90 20.00 -1.98 -3.19
CA LYS A 90 20.39 -2.70 -1.97
C LYS A 90 19.26 -3.47 -1.30
N LYS A 91 17.97 -3.21 -1.60
CA LYS A 91 16.85 -3.82 -0.85
C LYS A 91 15.87 -4.62 -1.71
N MET A 92 15.55 -4.17 -2.92
CA MET A 92 14.58 -4.85 -3.79
C MET A 92 15.00 -6.28 -4.13
N LEU A 93 14.06 -7.21 -4.01
CA LEU A 93 14.18 -8.57 -4.52
C LEU A 93 14.11 -8.57 -6.05
N SER A 94 14.50 -9.67 -6.70
CA SER A 94 14.38 -9.79 -8.16
C SER A 94 12.93 -9.65 -8.64
N THR A 95 11.97 -10.14 -7.86
CA THR A 95 10.53 -10.00 -8.12
C THR A 95 10.04 -8.56 -7.94
N ASP A 96 10.59 -7.81 -6.98
CA ASP A 96 10.33 -6.36 -6.84
C ASP A 96 10.83 -5.61 -8.06
N LEU A 97 12.07 -5.87 -8.47
CA LEU A 97 12.67 -5.22 -9.66
C LEU A 97 11.88 -5.53 -10.93
N ALA A 98 11.29 -6.72 -11.04
CA ALA A 98 10.47 -7.13 -12.18
C ALA A 98 9.12 -6.41 -12.24
N ALA A 99 8.59 -5.97 -11.10
CA ALA A 99 7.41 -5.10 -11.05
C ALA A 99 7.79 -3.63 -11.25
N GLU A 100 8.88 -3.18 -10.62
CA GLU A 100 9.23 -1.76 -10.51
C GLU A 100 9.65 -1.14 -11.84
N TRP A 101 10.38 -1.85 -12.71
CA TRP A 101 10.88 -1.29 -13.97
C TRP A 101 9.75 -0.79 -14.89
N GLN A 102 8.55 -1.32 -14.72
CA GLN A 102 7.39 -0.90 -15.51
C GLN A 102 7.10 0.59 -15.29
N ARG A 103 7.39 1.16 -14.11
CA ARG A 103 7.12 2.57 -13.77
C ARG A 103 7.67 3.59 -14.79
N GLY A 104 8.72 3.23 -15.54
CA GLY A 104 9.24 4.04 -16.65
C GLY A 104 8.26 4.28 -17.81
N PHE A 105 7.14 3.56 -17.86
CA PHE A 105 6.15 3.61 -18.94
C PHE A 105 4.78 4.11 -18.44
N THR A 106 4.73 5.37 -18.00
CA THR A 106 3.49 6.04 -17.56
C THR A 106 2.55 6.37 -18.73
N ALA A 107 1.37 6.93 -18.47
CA ALA A 107 0.48 7.41 -19.53
C ALA A 107 1.05 8.61 -20.33
N ASP A 108 2.14 9.22 -19.87
CA ASP A 108 2.84 10.35 -20.49
C ASP A 108 4.33 10.04 -20.73
N ASN A 109 4.66 8.76 -20.92
CA ASN A 109 5.99 8.33 -21.33
C ASN A 109 6.37 8.90 -22.73
N PRO A 110 7.65 8.81 -23.15
CA PRO A 110 8.11 9.38 -24.42
C PRO A 110 7.30 8.92 -25.64
N GLU A 111 6.98 7.64 -25.75
CA GLU A 111 6.21 7.08 -26.87
C GLU A 111 4.78 7.64 -26.88
N SER A 112 4.10 7.61 -25.73
CA SER A 112 2.76 8.18 -25.60
C SER A 112 2.72 9.69 -25.84
N PHE A 113 3.80 10.42 -25.51
CA PHE A 113 3.92 11.85 -25.83
C PHE A 113 4.03 12.07 -27.35
N LEU A 114 4.80 11.24 -28.06
CA LEU A 114 4.87 11.30 -29.53
C LEU A 114 3.50 11.06 -30.16
N GLU A 115 2.80 10.01 -29.73
CA GLU A 115 1.47 9.65 -30.25
C GLU A 115 0.46 10.79 -30.07
N LYS A 116 0.39 11.38 -28.86
CA LYS A 116 -0.53 12.49 -28.56
C LYS A 116 -0.22 13.77 -29.34
N ASN A 117 1.02 13.99 -29.75
CA ASN A 117 1.47 15.21 -30.41
C ASN A 117 1.74 15.04 -31.92
N GLY A 118 1.12 14.03 -32.54
CA GLY A 118 1.11 13.87 -34.00
C GLY A 118 2.36 13.20 -34.58
N GLY A 119 3.12 12.47 -33.76
CA GLY A 119 4.24 11.63 -34.17
C GLY A 119 5.61 12.28 -34.02
N ARG A 120 6.65 11.44 -34.16
CA ARG A 120 8.06 11.81 -33.95
C ARG A 120 8.50 13.02 -34.77
N GLU A 121 8.18 13.05 -36.05
CA GLU A 121 8.60 14.12 -36.96
C GLU A 121 8.08 15.49 -36.50
N LYS A 122 6.79 15.59 -36.17
CA LYS A 122 6.17 16.84 -35.71
C LYS A 122 6.73 17.30 -34.37
N VAL A 123 6.94 16.37 -33.45
CA VAL A 123 7.51 16.67 -32.13
C VAL A 123 8.94 17.19 -32.26
N LEU A 124 9.79 16.55 -33.07
CA LEU A 124 11.17 16.95 -33.23
C LEU A 124 11.34 18.27 -34.02
N ALA A 125 10.38 18.61 -34.88
CA ALA A 125 10.39 19.86 -35.65
C ALA A 125 9.98 21.10 -34.83
N ASN A 126 9.31 20.92 -33.69
CA ASN A 126 8.89 22.02 -32.81
C ASN A 126 9.82 22.08 -31.58
N PRO A 127 10.53 23.20 -31.33
CA PRO A 127 11.49 23.30 -30.22
C PRO A 127 10.90 22.98 -28.84
N ASP A 128 9.69 23.45 -28.56
CA ASP A 128 9.06 23.26 -27.25
C ASP A 128 8.60 21.81 -27.07
N LEU A 129 8.00 21.20 -28.11
CA LEU A 129 7.62 19.79 -28.09
C LEU A 129 8.85 18.88 -27.99
N LYS A 130 9.94 19.23 -28.68
CA LYS A 130 11.21 18.51 -28.59
C LYS A 130 11.77 18.58 -27.16
N ALA A 131 11.82 19.77 -26.56
CA ALA A 131 12.28 19.92 -25.19
C ALA A 131 11.42 19.11 -24.19
N ALA A 132 10.09 19.15 -24.35
CA ALA A 132 9.17 18.37 -23.54
C ALA A 132 9.34 16.85 -23.73
N TYR A 133 9.62 16.38 -24.94
CA TYR A 133 9.93 14.98 -25.24
C TYR A 133 11.28 14.55 -24.66
N ASP A 134 12.33 15.35 -24.86
CA ASP A 134 13.69 15.05 -24.39
C ASP A 134 13.72 14.94 -22.85
N ARG A 135 12.96 15.79 -22.15
CA ARG A 135 12.77 15.68 -20.69
C ARG A 135 12.19 14.32 -20.28
N ARG A 136 11.10 13.88 -20.93
CA ARG A 136 10.45 12.60 -20.65
C ARG A 136 11.39 11.43 -20.94
N LEU A 137 12.14 11.53 -22.04
CA LEU A 137 13.11 10.52 -22.44
C LEU A 137 14.26 10.41 -21.44
N SER A 138 14.79 11.54 -20.95
CA SER A 138 15.81 11.56 -19.90
C SER A 138 15.31 10.85 -18.64
N ILE A 139 14.13 11.20 -18.14
CA ILE A 139 13.55 10.58 -16.93
C ILE A 139 13.43 9.07 -17.09
N GLN A 140 12.93 8.61 -18.25
CA GLN A 140 12.77 7.18 -18.53
C GLN A 140 14.14 6.47 -18.59
N ASN A 141 15.13 7.05 -19.29
CA ASN A 141 16.46 6.47 -19.43
C ASN A 141 17.19 6.39 -18.09
N ASP A 142 17.22 7.50 -17.33
CA ASP A 142 17.86 7.56 -16.01
C ASP A 142 17.25 6.51 -15.07
N PHE A 143 15.93 6.31 -15.16
CA PHE A 143 15.24 5.28 -14.40
C PHE A 143 15.63 3.86 -14.82
N LEU A 144 15.65 3.56 -16.13
CA LEU A 144 16.03 2.25 -16.64
C LEU A 144 17.50 1.91 -16.33
N ASP A 145 18.38 2.90 -16.32
CA ASP A 145 19.77 2.74 -15.88
C ASP A 145 19.85 2.40 -14.39
N LEU A 146 19.08 3.07 -13.54
CA LEU A 146 18.96 2.70 -12.13
C LEU A 146 18.43 1.26 -11.96
N MET A 147 17.46 0.84 -12.78
CA MET A 147 16.98 -0.54 -12.76
C MET A 147 18.08 -1.53 -13.17
N ARG A 148 18.85 -1.23 -14.24
CA ARG A 148 20.03 -2.04 -14.63
C ARG A 148 21.01 -2.18 -13.48
N GLU A 149 21.27 -1.12 -12.73
CA GLU A 149 22.10 -1.18 -11.51
C GLU A 149 21.53 -2.15 -10.47
N GLY A 150 20.22 -2.09 -10.19
CA GLY A 150 19.55 -3.02 -9.27
C GLY A 150 19.69 -4.49 -9.68
N TYR A 151 19.53 -4.78 -10.97
CA TYR A 151 19.65 -6.14 -11.50
C TYR A 151 21.06 -6.73 -11.42
N LYS A 152 22.13 -5.90 -11.40
CA LYS A 152 23.53 -6.37 -11.28
C LYS A 152 23.73 -7.25 -10.03
N ARG A 153 23.11 -6.88 -8.90
CA ARG A 153 23.21 -7.66 -7.65
C ARG A 153 22.68 -9.09 -7.80
N HIS A 154 21.64 -9.26 -8.61
CA HIS A 154 21.00 -10.55 -8.87
C HIS A 154 21.62 -11.31 -10.03
N LYS A 155 22.70 -10.78 -10.64
CA LYS A 155 23.37 -11.34 -11.83
C LYS A 155 22.38 -11.67 -12.96
N ALA A 156 21.33 -10.87 -13.08
CA ALA A 156 20.26 -11.07 -14.04
C ALA A 156 20.27 -9.95 -15.07
N VAL A 157 19.94 -10.30 -16.32
CA VAL A 157 19.68 -9.31 -17.37
C VAL A 157 18.25 -8.80 -17.22
N PRO A 158 18.02 -7.48 -17.17
CA PRO A 158 16.69 -6.90 -17.02
C PRO A 158 15.72 -7.37 -18.11
N PRO A 159 14.41 -7.54 -17.80
CA PRO A 159 13.43 -7.99 -18.79
C PRO A 159 13.33 -7.08 -20.02
N PHE A 160 13.41 -5.76 -19.83
CA PHE A 160 13.31 -4.79 -20.93
C PHE A 160 14.50 -4.86 -21.90
N ASP A 161 15.70 -5.20 -21.41
CA ASP A 161 16.88 -5.43 -22.27
C ASP A 161 16.74 -6.75 -23.07
N LYS A 162 15.81 -7.64 -22.70
CA LYS A 162 15.43 -8.84 -23.46
C LYS A 162 14.23 -8.63 -24.40
N GLY A 163 13.74 -7.39 -24.53
CA GLY A 163 12.59 -7.05 -25.37
C GLY A 163 11.23 -7.23 -24.68
N ALA A 164 11.17 -7.39 -23.36
CA ALA A 164 9.89 -7.36 -22.65
C ALA A 164 9.24 -5.98 -22.80
N LYS A 165 7.94 -5.96 -23.13
CA LYS A 165 7.15 -4.73 -23.22
C LYS A 165 6.45 -4.46 -21.89
N ALA A 166 6.46 -3.21 -21.45
CA ALA A 166 5.72 -2.80 -20.26
C ALA A 166 4.23 -2.66 -20.57
N GLU A 167 3.38 -2.98 -19.59
CA GLU A 167 1.96 -2.62 -19.64
C GLU A 167 1.81 -1.15 -19.27
N ILE A 168 1.42 -0.28 -20.22
CA ILE A 168 1.32 1.18 -20.00
C ILE A 168 0.42 1.49 -18.80
N ALA A 169 0.85 2.43 -17.95
CA ALA A 169 0.05 2.85 -16.81
C ALA A 169 -1.30 3.43 -17.24
N GLY A 170 -2.35 3.13 -16.48
CA GLY A 170 -3.66 3.72 -16.71
C GLY A 170 -4.78 2.92 -16.08
N THR A 171 -6.00 3.41 -16.31
CA THR A 171 -7.23 2.75 -15.90
C THR A 171 -8.02 2.39 -17.15
N THR A 172 -8.28 1.10 -17.32
CA THR A 172 -9.21 0.61 -18.33
C THR A 172 -10.61 0.70 -17.75
N ILE A 173 -11.46 1.50 -18.38
CA ILE A 173 -12.87 1.64 -18.04
C ILE A 173 -13.66 0.73 -18.98
N LYS A 174 -14.47 -0.18 -18.44
CA LYS A 174 -15.39 -0.97 -19.27
C LYS A 174 -16.68 -0.17 -19.47
N SER A 175 -16.97 0.19 -20.71
CA SER A 175 -18.25 0.79 -21.12
C SER A 175 -19.35 -0.28 -21.16
N SER A 176 -19.65 -0.96 -20.06
CA SER A 176 -20.90 -1.70 -20.00
C SER A 176 -22.04 -0.74 -19.69
N ALA A 177 -23.18 -0.90 -20.38
CA ALA A 177 -24.42 -0.23 -20.02
C ALA A 177 -24.62 -0.37 -18.51
N ILE A 178 -24.92 0.74 -17.83
CA ILE A 178 -25.00 0.82 -16.37
C ILE A 178 -26.09 -0.15 -15.89
N LYS A 179 -25.73 -1.41 -15.62
CA LYS A 179 -26.54 -2.28 -14.79
C LYS A 179 -26.41 -1.73 -13.37
N LYS A 180 -27.53 -1.33 -12.78
CA LYS A 180 -27.59 -0.93 -11.37
C LYS A 180 -27.17 -2.13 -10.52
N GLY A 181 -26.11 -1.97 -9.73
CA GLY A 181 -25.65 -3.02 -8.80
C GLY A 181 -26.64 -3.22 -7.67
N ALA A 182 -26.45 -4.26 -6.87
CA ALA A 182 -27.19 -4.42 -5.62
C ALA A 182 -26.81 -3.33 -4.60
N THR A 183 -27.74 -2.97 -3.73
CA THR A 183 -27.44 -2.09 -2.58
C THR A 183 -26.48 -2.80 -1.63
N LEU A 184 -25.43 -2.11 -1.19
CA LEU A 184 -24.37 -2.67 -0.35
C LEU A 184 -24.38 -2.00 1.01
N SER A 185 -24.31 -2.79 2.07
CA SER A 185 -24.08 -2.27 3.43
C SER A 185 -23.22 -3.20 4.25
N THR A 186 -22.45 -2.64 5.17
CA THR A 186 -21.62 -3.39 6.11
C THR A 186 -22.46 -4.33 6.98
N SER A 187 -22.05 -5.60 7.11
CA SER A 187 -22.53 -6.47 8.18
C SER A 187 -21.69 -6.27 9.43
N LEU A 188 -22.32 -5.84 10.53
CA LEU A 188 -21.64 -5.74 11.83
C LEU A 188 -21.50 -7.11 12.50
N VAL A 189 -20.48 -7.25 13.35
CA VAL A 189 -20.21 -8.49 14.11
C VAL A 189 -21.29 -8.75 15.16
N ALA A 190 -21.80 -7.69 15.79
CA ALA A 190 -22.86 -7.71 16.77
C ALA A 190 -23.56 -6.34 16.80
N LYS A 191 -24.74 -6.27 17.44
CA LYS A 191 -25.44 -5.00 17.65
C LYS A 191 -24.58 -4.08 18.54
N GLY A 192 -24.42 -2.82 18.16
CA GLY A 192 -23.60 -1.86 18.91
C GLY A 192 -22.11 -1.88 18.57
N ALA A 193 -21.66 -2.82 17.72
CA ALA A 193 -20.27 -2.96 17.33
C ALA A 193 -19.70 -1.70 16.67
N GLU A 194 -20.53 -0.83 16.09
CA GLU A 194 -20.14 0.45 15.51
C GLU A 194 -19.50 1.43 16.52
N LYS A 195 -19.69 1.19 17.83
CA LYS A 195 -19.09 1.96 18.93
C LYS A 195 -17.75 1.40 19.40
N HIS A 196 -17.30 0.30 18.80
CA HIS A 196 -16.13 -0.46 19.21
C HIS A 196 -15.17 -0.69 18.03
N TRP A 197 -14.12 -1.49 18.24
CA TRP A 197 -13.17 -1.90 17.20
C TRP A 197 -12.99 -3.43 17.21
N PRO A 198 -14.04 -4.21 16.88
CA PRO A 198 -14.14 -5.62 17.25
C PRO A 198 -13.27 -6.59 16.45
N ARG A 199 -12.69 -6.15 15.34
CA ARG A 199 -12.00 -7.02 14.37
C ARG A 199 -10.94 -6.22 13.61
N PHE A 200 -10.15 -6.92 12.78
CA PHE A 200 -9.21 -6.29 11.86
C PHE A 200 -9.89 -5.17 11.08
N ARG A 201 -9.30 -3.96 11.14
CA ARG A 201 -9.79 -2.74 10.49
C ARG A 201 -11.20 -2.30 10.94
N GLY A 202 -11.56 -2.57 12.19
CA GLY A 202 -12.70 -1.95 12.86
C GLY A 202 -14.05 -2.57 12.55
N PRO A 203 -15.15 -1.89 12.92
CA PRO A 203 -16.49 -2.49 12.92
C PRO A 203 -16.94 -2.99 11.55
N SER A 204 -16.52 -2.30 10.48
CA SER A 204 -16.81 -2.69 9.10
C SER A 204 -15.79 -3.63 8.46
N GLY A 205 -14.60 -3.79 9.07
CA GLY A 205 -13.46 -4.44 8.42
C GLY A 205 -12.78 -3.59 7.35
N GLN A 206 -13.13 -2.30 7.23
CA GLN A 206 -12.69 -1.42 6.13
C GLN A 206 -11.84 -0.22 6.57
N GLY A 207 -11.54 -0.10 7.86
CA GLY A 207 -10.70 0.97 8.42
C GLY A 207 -11.43 2.29 8.61
N LEU A 208 -12.76 2.27 8.63
CA LEU A 208 -13.61 3.45 8.83
C LEU A 208 -14.10 3.52 10.27
N THR A 209 -14.15 4.73 10.82
CA THR A 209 -14.77 5.02 12.11
C THR A 209 -15.86 6.09 11.98
N GLY A 210 -16.79 6.13 12.93
CA GLY A 210 -17.77 7.20 13.07
C GLY A 210 -17.27 8.42 13.85
N LEU A 211 -15.96 8.48 14.17
CA LEU A 211 -15.38 9.60 14.91
C LEU A 211 -15.17 10.85 14.05
N ASN A 212 -15.39 11.99 14.67
CA ASN A 212 -15.25 13.30 14.04
C ASN A 212 -13.84 13.90 14.13
N SER A 213 -12.98 13.40 15.02
CA SER A 213 -11.61 13.91 15.17
C SER A 213 -10.69 12.94 15.92
N LEU A 214 -9.43 12.92 15.52
CA LEU A 214 -8.30 12.31 16.24
C LEU A 214 -7.14 13.32 16.24
N PRO A 215 -6.17 13.24 17.19
CA PRO A 215 -4.98 14.07 17.10
C PRO A 215 -4.26 13.84 15.76
N THR A 216 -3.77 14.92 15.15
CA THR A 216 -2.98 14.84 13.91
C THR A 216 -1.48 14.86 14.18
N LYS A 217 -1.07 15.32 15.36
CA LYS A 217 0.35 15.42 15.78
C LYS A 217 0.59 14.69 17.10
N TRP A 218 1.70 13.96 17.20
CA TRP A 218 2.19 13.30 18.41
C TRP A 218 3.67 12.91 18.24
N ASN A 219 4.33 12.55 19.33
CA ASN A 219 5.71 12.02 19.32
C ASN A 219 5.94 11.00 20.44
N ASP A 220 7.02 10.24 20.37
CA ASP A 220 7.38 9.20 21.34
C ASP A 220 7.73 9.72 22.75
N LYS A 221 7.89 11.03 22.93
CA LYS A 221 8.37 11.63 24.19
C LYS A 221 7.25 12.04 25.13
N SER A 222 6.18 12.67 24.64
CA SER A 222 5.07 13.10 25.51
C SER A 222 3.85 13.69 24.80
N GLU A 223 4.00 14.22 23.59
CA GLU A 223 2.93 14.95 22.90
C GLU A 223 1.82 13.98 22.49
N ASN A 224 0.61 14.22 23.01
CA ASN A 224 -0.59 13.42 22.72
C ASN A 224 -0.45 11.90 22.96
N ILE A 225 0.49 11.46 23.80
CA ILE A 225 0.59 10.07 24.28
C ILE A 225 -0.08 9.97 25.65
N LEU A 226 -1.29 9.41 25.71
CA LEU A 226 -2.03 9.23 26.97
C LEU A 226 -1.35 8.18 27.86
N TRP A 227 -0.98 7.05 27.27
CA TRP A 227 -0.20 6.01 27.92
C TRP A 227 0.56 5.16 26.89
N LYS A 228 1.60 4.48 27.38
CA LYS A 228 2.45 3.55 26.62
C LYS A 228 2.76 2.36 27.52
N ILE A 229 2.64 1.15 26.99
CA ILE A 229 3.11 -0.07 27.64
C ILE A 229 4.03 -0.87 26.71
N THR A 230 4.93 -1.66 27.30
CA THR A 230 5.72 -2.65 26.55
C THR A 230 4.83 -3.83 26.19
N THR A 231 4.83 -4.26 24.93
CA THR A 231 4.09 -5.46 24.52
C THR A 231 4.83 -6.73 24.92
N PRO A 232 4.12 -7.77 25.37
CA PRO A 232 4.71 -9.08 25.62
C PRO A 232 5.06 -9.78 24.29
N ASP A 233 6.27 -10.35 24.22
CA ASP A 233 6.79 -11.13 23.09
C ASP A 233 6.59 -10.47 21.69
N LEU A 234 6.72 -11.25 20.61
CA LEU A 234 6.60 -10.77 19.24
C LEU A 234 5.19 -10.97 18.70
N GLY A 235 4.70 -10.06 17.87
CA GLY A 235 3.44 -10.25 17.15
C GLY A 235 3.06 -9.04 16.32
N ASN A 236 2.29 -9.29 15.26
CA ASN A 236 1.86 -8.27 14.31
C ASN A 236 0.34 -8.07 14.30
N SER A 237 -0.40 -8.79 15.14
CA SER A 237 -1.85 -8.61 15.22
C SER A 237 -2.20 -7.17 15.55
N SER A 238 -3.15 -6.64 14.78
CA SER A 238 -3.72 -5.33 15.06
C SER A 238 -4.51 -5.42 16.36
N PRO A 239 -4.47 -4.40 17.22
CA PRO A 239 -5.30 -4.42 18.41
C PRO A 239 -6.78 -4.36 18.05
N ILE A 240 -7.60 -5.07 18.82
CA ILE A 240 -9.06 -4.91 18.80
C ILE A 240 -9.55 -4.41 20.14
N VAL A 241 -10.70 -3.76 20.13
CA VAL A 241 -11.23 -3.06 21.29
C VAL A 241 -12.72 -3.36 21.43
N TRP A 242 -13.12 -3.72 22.65
CA TRP A 242 -14.53 -3.78 23.04
C TRP A 242 -14.67 -3.16 24.42
N GLU A 243 -15.51 -2.12 24.52
CA GLU A 243 -15.63 -1.27 25.71
C GLU A 243 -14.25 -0.80 26.23
N ASP A 244 -13.87 -1.22 27.44
CA ASP A 244 -12.62 -0.85 28.10
C ASP A 244 -11.49 -1.87 27.95
N LYS A 245 -11.66 -2.87 27.07
CA LYS A 245 -10.72 -3.98 26.89
C LYS A 245 -10.07 -3.93 25.52
N ILE A 246 -8.75 -4.09 25.53
CA ILE A 246 -7.90 -4.19 24.36
C ILE A 246 -7.35 -5.60 24.27
N PHE A 247 -7.51 -6.24 23.12
CA PHE A 247 -6.96 -7.57 22.87
C PHE A 247 -5.89 -7.55 21.79
N ILE A 248 -4.78 -8.24 22.06
CA ILE A 248 -3.70 -8.52 21.10
C ILE A 248 -3.21 -9.95 21.27
N THR A 249 -2.46 -10.44 20.29
CA THR A 249 -1.76 -11.72 20.36
C THR A 249 -0.25 -11.55 20.25
N SER A 250 0.47 -12.48 20.85
CA SER A 250 1.93 -12.59 20.76
C SER A 250 2.37 -14.05 20.66
N ALA A 251 3.60 -14.25 20.24
CA ALA A 251 4.27 -15.53 20.25
C ALA A 251 5.78 -15.34 20.44
N THR A 252 6.43 -16.38 20.96
CA THR A 252 7.89 -16.43 20.98
C THR A 252 8.44 -16.51 19.56
N SER A 253 9.72 -16.15 19.37
CA SER A 253 10.36 -16.10 18.04
C SER A 253 10.35 -17.43 17.29
N LYS A 254 10.22 -18.56 18.00
CA LYS A 254 10.10 -19.91 17.43
C LYS A 254 8.67 -20.46 17.46
N GLY A 255 7.70 -19.67 17.90
CA GLY A 255 6.27 -20.03 17.89
C GLY A 255 5.86 -21.10 18.90
N ALA A 256 6.77 -21.55 19.77
CA ALA A 256 6.54 -22.61 20.75
C ALA A 256 5.50 -22.21 21.81
N SER A 257 5.46 -20.93 22.16
CA SER A 257 4.43 -20.36 23.03
C SER A 257 3.71 -19.24 22.29
N ARG A 258 2.39 -19.24 22.39
CA ARG A 258 1.48 -18.28 21.75
C ARG A 258 0.46 -17.84 22.80
N THR A 259 0.23 -16.54 22.91
CA THR A 259 -0.52 -15.96 24.02
C THR A 259 -1.53 -14.94 23.52
N VAL A 260 -2.71 -14.96 24.12
CA VAL A 260 -3.71 -13.89 23.99
C VAL A 260 -3.62 -12.99 25.21
N HIS A 261 -3.65 -11.68 24.99
CA HIS A 261 -3.54 -10.69 26.05
C HIS A 261 -4.75 -9.77 26.08
N CYS A 262 -5.14 -9.38 27.29
CA CYS A 262 -6.13 -8.34 27.52
C CYS A 262 -5.51 -7.21 28.35
N PHE A 263 -5.68 -5.98 27.88
CA PHE A 263 -5.24 -4.76 28.54
C PHE A 263 -6.43 -3.82 28.78
N SER A 264 -6.34 -2.98 29.81
CA SER A 264 -7.30 -1.90 30.02
C SER A 264 -7.03 -0.76 29.04
N SER A 265 -8.09 -0.21 28.45
CA SER A 265 -7.99 0.99 27.62
C SER A 265 -7.65 2.26 28.41
N LYS A 266 -7.86 2.25 29.74
CA LYS A 266 -7.75 3.44 30.58
C LYS A 266 -6.28 3.85 30.78
N ASP A 267 -5.42 2.86 31.01
CA ASP A 267 -4.02 3.06 31.39
C ASP A 267 -3.06 2.05 30.74
N GLY A 268 -3.57 1.13 29.91
CA GLY A 268 -2.78 0.05 29.32
C GLY A 268 -2.46 -1.08 30.30
N ALA A 269 -2.98 -1.09 31.54
CA ALA A 269 -2.66 -2.13 32.51
C ALA A 269 -3.12 -3.51 32.00
N LYS A 270 -2.25 -4.51 32.15
CA LYS A 270 -2.57 -5.90 31.78
C LYS A 270 -3.64 -6.44 32.72
N ILE A 271 -4.76 -6.88 32.14
CA ILE A 271 -5.86 -7.54 32.86
C ILE A 271 -5.56 -9.03 32.98
N TRP A 272 -5.23 -9.69 31.86
CA TRP A 272 -4.84 -11.10 31.84
C TRP A 272 -3.97 -11.44 30.61
N SER A 273 -3.26 -12.57 30.71
CA SER A 273 -2.57 -13.24 29.61
C SER A 273 -2.90 -14.72 29.65
N THR A 274 -3.42 -15.26 28.56
CA THR A 274 -3.77 -16.68 28.46
C THR A 274 -2.86 -17.36 27.44
N PRO A 275 -1.95 -18.24 27.87
CA PRO A 275 -1.19 -19.07 26.94
C PRO A 275 -2.14 -20.07 26.28
N ILE A 276 -2.00 -20.23 24.96
CA ILE A 276 -2.76 -21.21 24.20
C ILE A 276 -2.02 -22.55 24.24
N PRO A 277 -2.73 -23.69 24.36
CA PRO A 277 -2.10 -25.01 24.35
C PRO A 277 -1.12 -25.16 23.19
N GLU A 278 0.09 -25.62 23.51
CA GLU A 278 1.19 -25.71 22.58
C GLU A 278 0.87 -26.66 21.42
N SER A 279 1.34 -26.29 20.24
CA SER A 279 1.32 -27.11 19.04
C SER A 279 2.68 -27.05 18.39
N ILE A 280 3.07 -28.09 17.67
CA ILE A 280 4.29 -28.07 16.86
C ILE A 280 4.19 -26.86 15.91
N PRO A 281 5.10 -25.88 16.00
CA PRO A 281 5.05 -24.70 15.14
C PRO A 281 5.20 -25.10 13.67
N GLU A 282 4.53 -24.37 12.78
CA GLU A 282 4.74 -24.50 11.35
C GLU A 282 6.23 -24.27 10.97
N THR A 283 6.75 -25.05 10.03
CA THR A 283 8.19 -25.16 9.76
C THR A 283 8.79 -23.95 9.05
N SER A 284 7.97 -23.05 8.51
CA SER A 284 8.43 -21.89 7.74
C SER A 284 7.61 -20.65 8.04
N VAL A 285 8.29 -19.62 8.54
CA VAL A 285 7.79 -18.25 8.69
C VAL A 285 8.90 -17.34 8.19
N LEU A 286 8.61 -16.45 7.23
CA LEU A 286 9.61 -15.66 6.52
C LEU A 286 9.36 -14.16 6.65
N GLY A 287 10.44 -13.38 6.60
CA GLY A 287 10.42 -11.94 6.44
C GLY A 287 9.76 -11.20 7.60
N LYS A 288 8.67 -10.49 7.28
CA LYS A 288 7.91 -9.61 8.20
C LYS A 288 6.88 -10.36 9.05
N ASN A 289 6.71 -11.68 8.83
CA ASN A 289 5.65 -12.46 9.46
C ASN A 289 6.09 -13.14 10.77
N GLY A 290 5.13 -13.57 11.58
CA GLY A 290 5.34 -14.25 12.86
C GLY A 290 4.24 -15.26 13.17
N TYR A 291 4.31 -15.91 14.33
CA TYR A 291 3.35 -16.93 14.77
C TYR A 291 2.08 -16.33 15.43
N ALA A 292 1.95 -15.01 15.42
CA ALA A 292 0.85 -14.24 16.02
C ALA A 292 0.49 -12.99 15.19
N SER A 293 0.40 -13.16 13.86
CA SER A 293 0.09 -12.06 12.93
C SER A 293 -1.40 -11.82 12.72
N SER A 294 -2.21 -12.87 12.80
CA SER A 294 -3.66 -12.76 12.62
C SER A 294 -4.29 -11.94 13.73
N THR A 295 -5.18 -11.03 13.37
CA THR A 295 -5.87 -10.13 14.30
C THR A 295 -7.05 -10.85 14.96
N PRO A 296 -7.27 -10.70 16.28
CA PRO A 296 -8.45 -11.27 16.94
C PRO A 296 -9.78 -10.72 16.40
N ALA A 297 -10.89 -11.38 16.76
CA ALA A 297 -12.24 -10.88 16.58
C ALA A 297 -13.07 -11.04 17.86
N THR A 298 -14.01 -10.14 18.14
CA THR A 298 -14.90 -10.22 19.31
C THR A 298 -16.32 -9.75 19.00
N ASP A 299 -17.29 -10.38 19.65
CA ASP A 299 -18.71 -9.98 19.65
C ASP A 299 -19.14 -9.30 20.97
N GLY A 300 -18.20 -9.02 21.87
CA GLY A 300 -18.48 -8.49 23.21
C GLY A 300 -18.66 -9.54 24.30
N GLU A 301 -18.80 -10.81 23.92
CA GLU A 301 -18.90 -11.93 24.86
C GLU A 301 -17.67 -12.85 24.77
N ARG A 302 -17.11 -12.98 23.56
CA ARG A 302 -16.06 -13.92 23.19
C ARG A 302 -14.91 -13.22 22.51
N VAL A 303 -13.69 -13.75 22.64
CA VAL A 303 -12.54 -13.37 21.84
C VAL A 303 -12.10 -14.59 21.02
N ILE A 304 -12.15 -14.45 19.70
CA ILE A 304 -11.74 -15.49 18.75
C ILE A 304 -10.39 -15.11 18.18
N VAL A 305 -9.43 -16.02 18.25
CA VAL A 305 -8.10 -15.85 17.68
C VAL A 305 -7.76 -16.98 16.73
N PHE A 306 -6.91 -16.70 15.74
CA PHE A 306 -6.23 -17.72 14.97
C PHE A 306 -4.72 -17.60 15.19
N LEU A 307 -4.10 -18.68 15.61
CA LEU A 307 -2.68 -18.72 15.95
C LEU A 307 -2.02 -19.91 15.27
N GLY A 308 -1.90 -19.87 13.93
CA GLY A 308 -1.18 -20.86 13.12
C GLY A 308 -1.59 -22.31 13.43
N SER A 309 -0.59 -23.19 13.62
CA SER A 309 -0.82 -24.59 14.02
C SER A 309 -1.60 -24.81 15.34
N SER A 310 -1.75 -23.79 16.19
CA SER A 310 -2.58 -23.88 17.41
C SER A 310 -4.07 -23.73 17.08
N GLY A 311 -4.39 -23.33 15.86
CA GLY A 311 -5.75 -23.30 15.34
C GLY A 311 -6.56 -22.08 15.75
N LEU A 312 -7.87 -22.22 15.65
CA LEU A 312 -8.86 -21.25 16.09
C LEU A 312 -9.18 -21.50 17.57
N VAL A 313 -9.18 -20.45 18.37
CA VAL A 313 -9.43 -20.54 19.82
C VAL A 313 -10.45 -19.50 20.22
N CYS A 314 -11.42 -19.89 21.04
CA CYS A 314 -12.35 -18.99 21.69
C CYS A 314 -12.03 -18.87 23.17
N LEU A 315 -11.97 -17.63 23.64
CA LEU A 315 -11.88 -17.28 25.04
C LEU A 315 -13.12 -16.48 25.44
N ASP A 316 -13.52 -16.58 26.70
CA ASP A 316 -14.40 -15.57 27.28
C ASP A 316 -13.61 -14.29 27.63
N PHE A 317 -14.32 -13.25 28.07
CA PHE A 317 -13.70 -11.97 28.43
C PHE A 317 -12.85 -12.02 29.71
N ALA A 318 -12.95 -13.11 30.50
CA ALA A 318 -12.07 -13.39 31.62
C ALA A 318 -10.78 -14.11 31.21
N GLY A 319 -10.62 -14.42 29.91
CA GLY A 319 -9.44 -15.09 29.37
C GLY A 319 -9.49 -16.61 29.53
N LYS A 320 -10.63 -17.21 29.87
CA LYS A 320 -10.77 -18.67 29.94
C LYS A 320 -11.10 -19.22 28.56
N ILE A 321 -10.30 -20.20 28.12
CA ILE A 321 -10.54 -20.93 26.88
C ILE A 321 -11.86 -21.71 26.99
N GLN A 322 -12.75 -21.48 26.03
CA GLN A 322 -14.05 -22.17 25.91
C GLN A 322 -13.95 -23.36 24.95
N TRP A 323 -13.25 -23.18 23.82
CA TRP A 323 -13.00 -24.22 22.84
C TRP A 323 -11.75 -23.92 22.02
N GLN A 324 -11.17 -24.96 21.42
CA GLN A 324 -10.05 -24.88 20.48
C GLN A 324 -10.32 -25.83 19.31
N TYR A 325 -10.24 -25.31 18.09
CA TYR A 325 -10.29 -26.08 16.84
C TYR A 325 -8.91 -26.02 16.18
N ASN A 326 -8.16 -27.11 16.31
CA ASN A 326 -6.80 -27.27 15.75
C ASN A 326 -6.72 -28.33 14.64
N ASN A 327 -7.86 -28.79 14.12
CA ASN A 327 -7.92 -29.71 12.99
C ASN A 327 -7.71 -28.98 11.64
N LEU A 328 -6.57 -28.31 11.55
CA LEU A 328 -6.13 -27.51 10.41
C LEU A 328 -4.74 -27.97 9.99
N ASN A 329 -4.61 -28.38 8.73
CA ASN A 329 -3.32 -28.74 8.17
C ASN A 329 -2.61 -27.48 7.64
N ILE A 330 -1.90 -26.77 8.51
CA ILE A 330 -1.20 -25.52 8.17
C ILE A 330 0.18 -25.83 7.60
N LYS A 331 0.36 -25.60 6.29
CA LYS A 331 1.61 -25.74 5.55
C LYS A 331 1.76 -24.59 4.55
N THR A 332 2.59 -23.62 4.89
CA THR A 332 2.77 -22.37 4.15
C THR A 332 4.24 -21.97 4.13
N THR A 333 4.67 -21.30 3.06
CA THR A 333 6.05 -20.80 2.93
C THR A 333 6.33 -19.55 3.77
N HIS A 334 5.36 -18.64 3.98
CA HIS A 334 5.62 -17.36 4.66
C HIS A 334 4.87 -17.20 5.99
N GLY A 335 4.31 -18.27 6.55
CA GLY A 335 3.47 -18.20 7.76
C GLY A 335 2.03 -17.78 7.46
N THR A 336 1.26 -17.49 8.51
CA THR A 336 -0.18 -17.20 8.45
C THR A 336 -0.49 -15.72 8.71
N GLY A 337 -1.72 -15.26 8.46
CA GLY A 337 -2.08 -13.84 8.61
C GLY A 337 -3.55 -13.46 8.33
N SER A 338 -4.32 -14.33 7.67
CA SER A 338 -5.78 -14.18 7.61
C SER A 338 -6.39 -14.21 9.02
N SER A 339 -7.35 -13.34 9.28
CA SER A 339 -8.00 -13.19 10.58
C SER A 339 -9.40 -13.83 10.59
N PRO A 340 -9.85 -14.41 11.73
CA PRO A 340 -11.20 -14.92 11.87
C PRO A 340 -12.24 -13.80 11.82
N VAL A 341 -13.46 -14.13 11.40
CA VAL A 341 -14.59 -13.21 11.30
C VAL A 341 -15.79 -13.81 12.00
N ILE A 342 -16.45 -13.04 12.86
CA ILE A 342 -17.70 -13.45 13.49
C ILE A 342 -18.87 -12.89 12.67
N HIS A 343 -19.84 -13.74 12.36
CA HIS A 343 -21.08 -13.35 11.70
C HIS A 343 -22.25 -14.22 12.18
N GLY A 344 -23.25 -13.60 12.79
CA GLY A 344 -24.35 -14.33 13.42
C GLY A 344 -23.85 -15.29 14.50
N ASP A 345 -24.16 -16.57 14.36
CA ASP A 345 -23.68 -17.65 15.23
C ASP A 345 -22.40 -18.34 14.72
N LEU A 346 -21.78 -17.82 13.66
CA LEU A 346 -20.64 -18.44 13.01
C LEU A 346 -19.33 -17.70 13.27
N VAL A 347 -18.26 -18.48 13.40
CA VAL A 347 -16.87 -18.05 13.17
C VAL A 347 -16.47 -18.50 11.78
N LEU A 348 -16.30 -17.56 10.87
CA LEU A 348 -15.85 -17.76 9.50
C LEU A 348 -14.33 -17.60 9.43
N PHE A 349 -13.66 -18.54 8.78
CA PHE A 349 -12.22 -18.49 8.58
C PHE A 349 -11.83 -18.98 7.19
N PHE A 350 -11.00 -18.19 6.51
CA PHE A 350 -10.52 -18.47 5.16
C PHE A 350 -9.00 -18.50 5.19
N HIS A 351 -8.41 -19.58 4.67
CA HIS A 351 -6.98 -19.78 4.66
C HIS A 351 -6.55 -20.43 3.35
N ASP A 352 -5.94 -19.63 2.47
CA ASP A 352 -5.22 -20.22 1.34
C ASP A 352 -3.76 -20.43 1.70
N GLN A 353 -3.23 -21.55 1.20
CA GLN A 353 -1.87 -22.00 1.41
C GLN A 353 -1.33 -22.76 0.20
N ASN A 354 -0.01 -22.70 0.02
CA ASN A 354 0.67 -23.20 -1.19
C ASN A 354 1.31 -24.58 -1.00
N GLN A 355 1.41 -25.10 0.23
CA GLN A 355 1.99 -26.43 0.51
C GLN A 355 0.93 -27.45 0.99
N SER A 356 -0.35 -27.08 1.03
CA SER A 356 -1.47 -28.01 1.23
C SER A 356 -2.75 -27.47 0.56
N ASP A 357 -3.87 -28.17 0.72
CA ASP A 357 -5.18 -27.72 0.24
C ASP A 357 -5.59 -26.46 1.00
N SER A 358 -6.06 -25.45 0.28
CA SER A 358 -6.65 -24.25 0.87
C SER A 358 -8.05 -24.56 1.39
N ILE A 359 -8.53 -23.83 2.38
CA ILE A 359 -9.83 -24.09 3.01
C ILE A 359 -10.60 -22.81 3.32
N CYS A 360 -11.91 -22.93 3.34
CA CYS A 360 -12.75 -22.06 4.16
C CYS A 360 -13.63 -22.91 5.07
N ILE A 361 -13.95 -22.38 6.24
CA ILE A 361 -14.67 -23.09 7.29
C ILE A 361 -15.58 -22.13 8.05
N ALA A 362 -16.71 -22.64 8.51
CA ALA A 362 -17.50 -22.05 9.59
C ALA A 362 -17.55 -22.97 10.80
N LEU A 363 -17.32 -22.39 11.97
CA LEU A 363 -17.54 -23.03 13.26
C LEU A 363 -18.72 -22.38 13.97
N ASP A 364 -19.48 -23.16 14.74
CA ASP A 364 -20.42 -22.60 15.71
C ASP A 364 -19.63 -21.82 16.76
N LYS A 365 -19.94 -20.52 16.93
CA LYS A 365 -19.13 -19.61 17.77
C LYS A 365 -19.12 -19.99 19.25
N LYS A 366 -20.13 -20.73 19.72
CA LYS A 366 -20.28 -21.10 21.12
C LYS A 366 -19.52 -22.37 21.47
N THR A 367 -19.50 -23.33 20.54
CA THR A 367 -19.00 -24.68 20.78
C THR A 367 -17.71 -25.02 20.04
N GLY A 368 -17.37 -24.24 18.99
CA GLY A 368 -16.23 -24.52 18.12
C GLY A 368 -16.45 -25.71 17.18
N LYS A 369 -17.66 -26.28 17.13
CA LYS A 369 -18.00 -27.39 16.24
C LYS A 369 -18.08 -26.91 14.80
N GLU A 370 -17.56 -27.71 13.88
CA GLU A 370 -17.64 -27.45 12.45
C GLU A 370 -19.11 -27.46 11.99
N VAL A 371 -19.55 -26.37 11.37
CA VAL A 371 -20.87 -26.24 10.72
C VAL A 371 -20.74 -26.62 9.25
N TRP A 372 -19.72 -26.09 8.59
CA TRP A 372 -19.34 -26.47 7.23
C TRP A 372 -17.84 -26.23 7.00
N LYS A 373 -17.26 -26.98 6.05
CA LYS A 373 -15.89 -26.82 5.60
C LYS A 373 -15.81 -27.12 4.11
N GLN A 374 -15.17 -26.23 3.36
CA GLN A 374 -15.00 -26.35 1.92
C GLN A 374 -13.52 -26.33 1.55
N LYS A 375 -13.17 -27.16 0.57
CA LYS A 375 -11.85 -27.09 -0.07
C LYS A 375 -11.80 -25.91 -1.03
N ARG A 376 -10.61 -25.32 -1.16
CA ARG A 376 -10.31 -24.25 -2.10
C ARG A 376 -9.05 -24.61 -2.88
N ASP A 377 -8.92 -24.03 -4.06
CA ASP A 377 -7.71 -24.15 -4.86
C ASP A 377 -6.50 -23.68 -4.07
N LYS A 378 -5.35 -24.35 -4.25
CA LYS A 378 -4.10 -23.92 -3.62
C LYS A 378 -3.79 -22.49 -4.03
N GLY A 379 -3.51 -21.66 -3.03
CA GLY A 379 -3.26 -20.24 -3.23
C GLY A 379 -2.32 -19.70 -2.17
N MET A 380 -1.83 -18.48 -2.36
CA MET A 380 -0.96 -17.84 -1.39
C MET A 380 -1.57 -16.48 -1.03
N THR A 381 -2.49 -16.47 -0.06
CA THR A 381 -3.15 -15.25 0.40
C THR A 381 -3.20 -15.14 1.92
N TRP A 382 -3.13 -13.89 2.37
CA TRP A 382 -3.27 -13.48 3.77
C TRP A 382 -4.46 -12.52 3.95
N CYS A 383 -5.32 -12.42 2.93
CA CYS A 383 -6.54 -11.62 2.95
C CYS A 383 -7.43 -12.04 4.12
N THR A 384 -8.03 -11.06 4.81
CA THR A 384 -9.10 -11.32 5.78
C THR A 384 -10.44 -11.16 5.06
N PRO A 385 -11.39 -12.11 5.17
CA PRO A 385 -12.68 -11.98 4.49
C PRO A 385 -13.51 -10.82 5.07
N VAL A 386 -14.37 -10.23 4.26
CA VAL A 386 -15.39 -9.25 4.72
C VAL A 386 -16.78 -9.83 4.52
N VAL A 387 -17.71 -9.49 5.41
CA VAL A 387 -19.12 -9.88 5.26
C VAL A 387 -19.91 -8.63 4.95
N ILE A 388 -20.62 -8.66 3.84
CA ILE A 388 -21.35 -7.52 3.30
C ILE A 388 -22.78 -7.95 3.00
N LYS A 389 -23.74 -7.10 3.31
CA LYS A 389 -25.12 -7.26 2.89
C LYS A 389 -25.26 -6.80 1.45
N VAL A 390 -25.72 -7.67 0.58
CA VAL A 390 -25.93 -7.47 -0.86
C VAL A 390 -27.42 -7.60 -1.15
N GLY A 391 -28.12 -6.47 -1.23
CA GLY A 391 -29.58 -6.45 -1.27
C GLY A 391 -30.18 -6.99 0.03
N ASP A 392 -30.82 -8.15 -0.02
CA ASP A 392 -31.54 -8.76 1.10
C ASP A 392 -30.74 -9.83 1.86
N HIS A 393 -29.66 -10.36 1.29
CA HIS A 393 -28.84 -11.42 1.87
C HIS A 393 -27.43 -10.94 2.19
N ASP A 394 -26.70 -11.73 2.98
CA ASP A 394 -25.33 -11.46 3.35
C ASP A 394 -24.39 -12.37 2.57
N GLU A 395 -23.23 -11.85 2.16
CA GLU A 395 -22.20 -12.58 1.43
C GLU A 395 -20.85 -12.44 2.15
N VAL A 396 -20.09 -13.53 2.22
CA VAL A 396 -18.67 -13.48 2.57
C VAL A 396 -17.88 -13.23 1.29
N ILE A 397 -17.11 -12.15 1.25
CA ILE A 397 -16.27 -11.82 0.11
C ILE A 397 -14.81 -12.09 0.47
N PHE A 398 -14.13 -12.87 -0.37
CA PHE A 398 -12.74 -13.24 -0.17
C PHE A 398 -11.93 -13.09 -1.45
N ALA A 399 -10.78 -12.41 -1.35
CA ALA A 399 -9.83 -12.26 -2.44
C ALA A 399 -8.72 -13.33 -2.33
N GLY A 400 -8.81 -14.33 -3.19
CA GLY A 400 -7.86 -15.43 -3.29
C GLY A 400 -6.94 -15.30 -4.50
N SER A 401 -6.09 -16.31 -4.69
CA SER A 401 -5.18 -16.38 -5.84
C SER A 401 -5.96 -16.31 -7.15
N GLY A 402 -5.69 -15.29 -7.97
CA GLY A 402 -6.29 -15.09 -9.30
C GLY A 402 -7.76 -14.64 -9.32
N THR A 403 -8.47 -14.72 -8.19
CA THR A 403 -9.93 -14.59 -8.16
C THR A 403 -10.45 -13.94 -6.87
N VAL A 404 -11.48 -13.13 -6.99
CA VAL A 404 -12.36 -12.74 -5.89
C VAL A 404 -13.62 -13.60 -5.96
N ARG A 405 -14.10 -14.07 -4.82
CA ARG A 405 -15.28 -14.94 -4.76
C ARG A 405 -16.22 -14.50 -3.64
N GLY A 406 -17.52 -14.64 -3.89
CA GLY A 406 -18.58 -14.47 -2.89
C GLY A 406 -19.10 -15.82 -2.43
N TYR A 407 -19.39 -15.94 -1.14
CA TYR A 407 -19.92 -17.15 -0.52
C TYR A 407 -21.17 -16.86 0.29
N ASP A 408 -22.08 -17.82 0.28
CA ASP A 408 -23.15 -17.87 1.26
C ASP A 408 -22.54 -18.16 2.66
N PRO A 409 -22.71 -17.28 3.67
CA PRO A 409 -22.11 -17.47 4.99
C PRO A 409 -22.59 -18.71 5.73
N ALA A 410 -23.84 -19.13 5.51
CA ALA A 410 -24.48 -20.22 6.23
C ALA A 410 -24.08 -21.60 5.71
N THR A 411 -23.72 -21.70 4.42
CA THR A 411 -23.44 -22.98 3.75
C THR A 411 -22.01 -23.10 3.23
N GLY A 412 -21.32 -21.98 3.03
CA GLY A 412 -19.99 -21.94 2.40
C GLY A 412 -20.02 -22.14 0.88
N ASN A 413 -21.20 -22.17 0.26
CA ASN A 413 -21.33 -22.34 -1.19
C ASN A 413 -20.84 -21.09 -1.93
N GLU A 414 -20.04 -21.27 -3.00
CA GLU A 414 -19.65 -20.19 -3.90
C GLU A 414 -20.90 -19.66 -4.64
N LEU A 415 -21.15 -18.36 -4.54
CA LEU A 415 -22.27 -17.68 -5.21
C LEU A 415 -21.83 -17.11 -6.56
N TRP A 416 -20.63 -16.54 -6.60
CA TRP A 416 -20.05 -15.93 -7.78
C TRP A 416 -18.52 -15.88 -7.68
N LYS A 417 -17.88 -15.69 -8.83
CA LYS A 417 -16.43 -15.47 -8.96
C LYS A 417 -16.11 -14.36 -9.95
N LEU A 418 -15.05 -13.62 -9.66
CA LEU A 418 -14.46 -12.61 -10.52
C LEU A 418 -12.97 -12.89 -10.69
N GLN A 419 -12.50 -13.00 -11.93
CA GLN A 419 -11.09 -13.16 -12.24
C GLN A 419 -10.41 -11.80 -12.35
N GLY A 420 -9.13 -11.72 -12.02
CA GLY A 420 -8.33 -10.52 -12.25
C GLY A 420 -7.23 -10.21 -11.24
N PRO A 421 -7.37 -10.50 -9.93
CA PRO A 421 -6.27 -10.36 -8.99
C PRO A 421 -5.04 -11.18 -9.40
N THR A 422 -3.87 -10.84 -8.84
CA THR A 422 -2.65 -11.65 -9.00
C THR A 422 -2.72 -12.96 -8.20
N SER A 423 -1.70 -13.81 -8.34
CA SER A 423 -1.59 -15.07 -7.59
C SER A 423 -1.37 -14.89 -6.09
N GLU A 424 -0.74 -13.77 -5.71
CA GLU A 424 -0.54 -13.38 -4.31
C GLU A 424 -1.46 -12.21 -3.97
N VAL A 425 -2.34 -12.43 -2.98
CA VAL A 425 -3.29 -11.42 -2.54
C VAL A 425 -3.20 -11.29 -1.02
N VAL A 426 -3.02 -10.07 -0.54
CA VAL A 426 -2.97 -9.74 0.89
C VAL A 426 -4.01 -8.70 1.26
N PRO A 427 -4.26 -7.66 0.44
CA PRO A 427 -5.23 -6.62 0.75
C PRO A 427 -6.63 -7.21 0.98
N THR A 428 -7.31 -6.67 1.99
CA THR A 428 -8.72 -6.96 2.24
C THR A 428 -9.59 -6.15 1.29
N ILE A 429 -10.65 -6.77 0.75
CA ILE A 429 -11.65 -6.10 -0.09
C ILE A 429 -12.27 -4.93 0.67
N VAL A 430 -12.47 -3.80 -0.01
CA VAL A 430 -13.32 -2.70 0.47
C VAL A 430 -14.54 -2.54 -0.41
N VAL A 431 -15.65 -2.10 0.18
CA VAL A 431 -16.97 -2.01 -0.43
C VAL A 431 -17.63 -0.69 -0.03
N GLY A 432 -18.15 0.01 -1.02
CA GLY A 432 -18.88 1.27 -0.87
C GLY A 432 -19.03 1.93 -2.24
N ALA A 433 -19.73 3.07 -2.30
CA ALA A 433 -20.07 3.71 -3.59
C ALA A 433 -20.70 2.73 -4.61
N GLU A 434 -21.52 1.78 -4.11
CA GLU A 434 -22.16 0.70 -4.88
C GLU A 434 -21.20 -0.29 -5.60
N LEU A 435 -19.92 -0.29 -5.22
CA LEU A 435 -18.88 -1.13 -5.82
C LEU A 435 -18.08 -1.88 -4.74
N ALA A 436 -17.44 -2.96 -5.16
CA ALA A 436 -16.41 -3.66 -4.43
C ALA A 436 -15.05 -3.44 -5.11
N TYR A 437 -13.99 -3.37 -4.31
CA TYR A 437 -12.64 -3.05 -4.76
C TYR A 437 -11.65 -4.11 -4.30
N SER A 438 -10.97 -4.72 -5.26
CA SER A 438 -9.87 -5.65 -5.01
C SER A 438 -8.55 -5.02 -5.38
N ALA A 439 -7.55 -5.18 -4.52
CA ALA A 439 -6.17 -4.84 -4.81
C ALA A 439 -5.28 -6.06 -4.60
N SER A 440 -4.24 -6.21 -5.41
CA SER A 440 -3.32 -7.35 -5.33
C SER A 440 -2.00 -7.03 -6.01
N GLY A 441 -0.92 -7.72 -5.63
CA GLY A 441 0.35 -7.70 -6.36
C GLY A 441 1.22 -6.45 -6.14
N ARG A 442 2.52 -6.57 -6.43
CA ARG A 442 3.56 -5.54 -6.21
C ARG A 442 3.42 -4.29 -7.08
N ASN A 443 2.48 -4.30 -8.03
CA ASN A 443 2.14 -3.15 -8.86
C ASN A 443 0.63 -3.12 -9.19
N GLY A 444 -0.22 -3.83 -8.46
CA GLY A 444 -1.62 -4.02 -8.86
C GLY A 444 -1.88 -5.34 -9.62
N PRO A 445 -3.13 -5.52 -10.12
CA PRO A 445 -4.10 -4.47 -10.37
C PRO A 445 -4.94 -4.06 -9.15
N THR A 446 -5.56 -2.88 -9.26
CA THR A 446 -6.76 -2.51 -8.50
C THR A 446 -7.98 -2.63 -9.41
N ILE A 447 -9.01 -3.37 -8.98
CA ILE A 447 -10.20 -3.68 -9.77
C ILE A 447 -11.44 -3.24 -9.01
N ALA A 448 -12.32 -2.50 -9.67
CA ALA A 448 -13.65 -2.20 -9.16
C ALA A 448 -14.72 -2.98 -9.93
N PHE A 449 -15.68 -3.53 -9.18
CA PHE A 449 -16.72 -4.37 -9.75
C PHE A 449 -18.03 -4.25 -8.97
N ARG A 450 -19.13 -4.56 -9.64
CA ARG A 450 -20.47 -4.62 -9.03
C ARG A 450 -20.73 -5.99 -8.40
N LEU A 451 -21.60 -6.01 -7.39
CA LEU A 451 -22.13 -7.22 -6.77
C LEU A 451 -23.62 -7.38 -7.10
N GLY A 452 -24.14 -8.59 -6.87
CA GLY A 452 -25.55 -8.95 -7.06
C GLY A 452 -25.84 -9.90 -8.23
N GLU A 453 -24.84 -10.21 -9.06
CA GLU A 453 -24.94 -11.28 -10.06
C GLU A 453 -24.36 -12.60 -9.51
N LYS A 454 -24.80 -13.73 -10.06
CA LYS A 454 -24.33 -15.09 -9.71
C LYS A 454 -23.44 -15.68 -10.81
N GLY A 455 -22.60 -16.66 -10.47
CA GLY A 455 -21.72 -17.35 -11.43
C GLY A 455 -20.43 -16.58 -11.74
N ASP A 456 -19.88 -16.74 -12.95
CA ASP A 456 -18.71 -15.94 -13.37
C ASP A 456 -19.14 -14.53 -13.78
N ILE A 457 -18.83 -13.55 -12.93
CA ILE A 457 -19.24 -12.15 -13.10
C ILE A 457 -18.14 -11.28 -13.72
N THR A 458 -17.02 -11.88 -14.13
CA THR A 458 -15.81 -11.15 -14.56
C THR A 458 -16.10 -10.17 -15.70
N ALA A 459 -16.80 -10.63 -16.74
CA ALA A 459 -17.08 -9.81 -17.91
C ALA A 459 -18.17 -8.77 -17.65
N SER A 460 -19.23 -9.16 -16.92
CA SER A 460 -20.44 -8.37 -16.72
C SER A 460 -20.31 -7.31 -15.62
N SER A 461 -19.55 -7.61 -14.56
CA SER A 461 -19.52 -6.79 -13.35
C SER A 461 -18.29 -5.93 -13.17
N THR A 462 -17.19 -6.20 -13.89
CA THR A 462 -15.99 -5.33 -13.86
C THR A 462 -16.33 -3.95 -14.41
N VAL A 463 -16.13 -2.91 -13.60
CA VAL A 463 -16.38 -1.51 -13.97
C VAL A 463 -15.11 -0.86 -14.49
N TRP A 464 -14.03 -0.95 -13.72
CA TRP A 464 -12.73 -0.44 -14.12
C TRP A 464 -11.60 -1.27 -13.52
N LYS A 465 -10.44 -1.24 -14.18
CA LYS A 465 -9.21 -1.88 -13.73
C LYS A 465 -8.05 -0.90 -13.91
N SER A 466 -7.37 -0.59 -12.81
CA SER A 466 -6.09 0.13 -12.82
C SER A 466 -4.95 -0.88 -12.68
N VAL A 467 -4.02 -0.86 -13.62
CA VAL A 467 -2.98 -1.90 -13.75
C VAL A 467 -1.68 -1.56 -13.03
N ARG A 468 -1.62 -0.39 -12.37
CA ARG A 468 -0.43 0.12 -11.66
C ARG A 468 -0.78 0.71 -10.30
N ASN A 469 0.24 0.89 -9.46
CA ASN A 469 0.15 1.54 -8.13
C ASN A 469 -0.83 0.87 -7.16
N GLY A 470 -1.26 -0.36 -7.44
CA GLY A 470 -1.99 -1.18 -6.49
C GLY A 470 -1.07 -1.69 -5.38
N PRO A 471 -1.59 -1.83 -4.15
CA PRO A 471 -0.81 -2.34 -3.01
C PRO A 471 -0.66 -3.86 -3.06
N HIS A 472 0.48 -4.36 -2.56
CA HIS A 472 0.71 -5.79 -2.39
C HIS A 472 0.31 -6.26 -1.00
N VAL A 473 0.57 -5.48 0.05
CA VAL A 473 0.23 -5.82 1.45
C VAL A 473 -0.88 -4.93 2.03
N PRO A 474 -0.75 -3.59 2.07
CA PRO A 474 -1.75 -2.75 2.73
C PRO A 474 -3.11 -2.80 2.03
N SER A 475 -4.18 -2.82 2.82
CA SER A 475 -5.53 -2.75 2.26
C SER A 475 -5.86 -1.32 1.82
N PRO A 476 -6.52 -1.12 0.65
CA PRO A 476 -7.05 0.19 0.28
C PRO A 476 -8.03 0.74 1.32
N ILE A 477 -8.25 2.05 1.33
CA ILE A 477 -9.33 2.68 2.10
C ILE A 477 -10.22 3.51 1.19
N LEU A 478 -11.53 3.29 1.33
CA LEU A 478 -12.55 3.99 0.56
C LEU A 478 -13.22 5.02 1.46
N VAL A 479 -13.12 6.30 1.10
CA VAL A 479 -13.74 7.40 1.83
C VAL A 479 -14.64 8.16 0.88
N LYS A 480 -15.95 8.02 1.07
CA LYS A 480 -16.98 8.55 0.15
C LYS A 480 -16.78 8.02 -1.27
N ASP A 481 -16.40 8.90 -2.18
CA ASP A 481 -16.20 8.69 -3.62
C ASP A 481 -14.72 8.54 -4.01
N LYS A 482 -13.81 8.41 -3.03
CA LYS A 482 -12.35 8.37 -3.25
C LYS A 482 -11.74 7.10 -2.68
N LEU A 483 -11.01 6.38 -3.51
CA LEU A 483 -10.26 5.19 -3.13
C LEU A 483 -8.78 5.56 -2.99
N PHE A 484 -8.24 5.37 -1.79
CA PHE A 484 -6.83 5.61 -1.50
C PHE A 484 -6.08 4.28 -1.39
N THR A 485 -4.94 4.18 -2.07
CA THR A 485 -4.03 3.05 -2.00
C THR A 485 -2.65 3.49 -1.55
N PHE A 486 -1.98 2.63 -0.79
CA PHE A 486 -0.62 2.84 -0.29
C PHE A 486 0.17 1.58 -0.61
N ASN A 487 1.02 1.63 -1.63
CA ASN A 487 1.80 0.46 -1.97
C ASN A 487 3.00 0.29 -1.02
N ASP A 488 3.51 -0.93 -0.96
CA ASP A 488 4.58 -1.37 -0.08
C ASP A 488 5.88 -0.58 -0.25
N MET A 489 6.02 0.11 -1.38
CA MET A 489 7.21 0.88 -1.76
C MET A 489 7.04 2.36 -1.53
N GLY A 490 5.94 2.82 -0.92
CA GLY A 490 5.76 4.20 -0.50
C GLY A 490 5.02 5.09 -1.49
N ILE A 491 4.39 4.54 -2.53
CA ILE A 491 3.51 5.30 -3.42
C ILE A 491 2.12 5.36 -2.80
N SER A 492 1.66 6.58 -2.53
CA SER A 492 0.30 6.90 -2.14
C SER A 492 -0.47 7.36 -3.37
N THR A 493 -1.63 6.79 -3.62
CA THR A 493 -2.47 7.09 -4.79
C THR A 493 -3.91 7.35 -4.36
N CYS A 494 -4.54 8.35 -4.96
CA CYS A 494 -5.97 8.60 -4.85
C CYS A 494 -6.63 8.43 -6.22
N LEU A 495 -7.65 7.57 -6.26
CA LEU A 495 -8.48 7.31 -7.43
C LEU A 495 -9.90 7.81 -7.16
N ASP A 496 -10.55 8.33 -8.19
CA ASP A 496 -12.01 8.40 -8.21
C ASP A 496 -12.57 6.98 -8.12
N ALA A 497 -13.35 6.70 -7.09
CA ALA A 497 -13.79 5.34 -6.79
C ALA A 497 -14.76 4.79 -7.85
N THR A 498 -15.47 5.64 -8.58
CA THR A 498 -16.49 5.23 -9.55
C THR A 498 -15.90 4.98 -10.93
N THR A 499 -14.89 5.74 -11.32
CA THR A 499 -14.28 5.71 -12.66
C THR A 499 -12.88 5.10 -12.66
N GLY A 500 -12.22 5.02 -11.51
CA GLY A 500 -10.83 4.63 -11.36
C GLY A 500 -9.84 5.66 -11.92
N LYS A 501 -10.30 6.88 -12.23
CA LYS A 501 -9.44 7.97 -12.70
C LYS A 501 -8.44 8.33 -11.61
N LEU A 502 -7.17 8.43 -11.99
CA LEU A 502 -6.11 8.94 -11.12
C LEU A 502 -6.36 10.42 -10.80
N LEU A 503 -6.54 10.73 -9.52
CA LEU A 503 -6.68 12.11 -9.02
C LEU A 503 -5.31 12.68 -8.65
N TRP A 504 -4.54 11.93 -7.85
CA TRP A 504 -3.15 12.25 -7.54
C TRP A 504 -2.36 11.00 -7.17
N THR A 505 -1.04 11.08 -7.32
CA THR A 505 -0.09 10.12 -6.77
C THR A 505 1.09 10.88 -6.20
N GLU A 506 1.58 10.47 -5.03
CA GLU A 506 2.72 11.10 -4.36
C GLU A 506 3.52 10.05 -3.59
N ARG A 507 4.80 10.32 -3.37
CA ARG A 507 5.67 9.44 -2.58
C ARG A 507 5.66 9.83 -1.11
N LEU A 508 5.30 8.87 -0.26
CA LEU A 508 5.63 8.89 1.15
C LEU A 508 6.97 8.16 1.35
N PRO A 509 7.92 8.74 2.09
CA PRO A 509 9.24 8.16 2.29
C PRO A 509 9.17 7.03 3.34
N ASP A 510 8.49 5.93 3.02
CA ASP A 510 8.36 4.74 3.86
C ASP A 510 8.05 3.47 3.07
N GLN A 511 8.07 2.34 3.77
CA GLN A 511 7.43 1.10 3.33
C GLN A 511 6.17 0.87 4.17
N PHE A 512 5.18 0.20 3.59
CA PHE A 512 3.89 0.03 4.23
C PHE A 512 3.49 -1.45 4.29
N THR A 513 3.19 -1.91 5.51
CA THR A 513 2.52 -3.19 5.80
C THR A 513 1.18 -2.95 6.48
N ALA A 514 1.13 -1.99 7.42
CA ALA A 514 -0.09 -1.61 8.10
C ALA A 514 -1.12 -1.02 7.12
N SER A 515 -2.37 -1.42 7.26
CA SER A 515 -3.48 -0.82 6.51
C SER A 515 -3.91 0.50 7.16
N PRO A 516 -4.27 1.51 6.37
CA PRO A 516 -4.71 2.80 6.87
C PRO A 516 -6.08 2.72 7.56
N ILE A 517 -6.35 3.75 8.38
CA ILE A 517 -7.69 4.06 8.90
C ILE A 517 -8.06 5.51 8.55
N GLU A 518 -9.35 5.82 8.54
CA GLU A 518 -9.87 7.18 8.36
C GLU A 518 -10.67 7.60 9.59
N ALA A 519 -10.43 8.83 10.05
CA ALA A 519 -11.22 9.49 11.08
C ALA A 519 -11.21 11.01 10.87
N GLY A 520 -12.37 11.66 11.02
CA GLY A 520 -12.47 13.12 11.01
C GLY A 520 -11.98 13.79 9.72
N GLY A 521 -12.03 13.12 8.56
CA GLY A 521 -11.53 13.66 7.29
C GLY A 521 -10.02 13.50 7.10
N PHE A 522 -9.36 12.72 7.95
CA PHE A 522 -7.94 12.39 7.84
C PHE A 522 -7.70 10.89 7.71
N ILE A 523 -6.78 10.51 6.84
CA ILE A 523 -6.27 9.16 6.70
C ILE A 523 -4.97 9.04 7.47
N TYR A 524 -4.90 8.03 8.33
CA TYR A 524 -3.73 7.69 9.13
C TYR A 524 -3.10 6.44 8.56
N VAL A 525 -1.88 6.55 8.02
CA VAL A 525 -1.13 5.43 7.46
C VAL A 525 0.22 5.29 8.14
N SER A 526 0.47 4.13 8.75
CA SER A 526 1.70 3.86 9.50
C SER A 526 2.68 3.06 8.65
N GLY A 527 3.89 3.59 8.52
CA GLY A 527 5.01 2.96 7.83
C GLY A 527 5.90 2.13 8.74
N GLU A 528 6.68 1.26 8.12
CA GLU A 528 7.57 0.32 8.80
C GLU A 528 8.74 0.97 9.51
N SER A 529 9.06 2.23 9.17
CA SER A 529 10.07 2.99 9.89
C SER A 529 9.63 3.44 11.30
N GLY A 530 8.35 3.26 11.65
CA GLY A 530 7.76 3.78 12.89
C GLY A 530 7.06 5.12 12.74
N LYS A 531 7.01 5.64 11.50
CA LYS A 531 6.32 6.88 11.17
C LYS A 531 4.85 6.65 10.85
N THR A 532 4.00 7.58 11.22
CA THR A 532 2.62 7.66 10.75
C THR A 532 2.41 8.97 10.01
N TYR A 533 1.92 8.86 8.77
CA TYR A 533 1.60 9.99 7.91
C TYR A 533 0.10 10.26 8.01
N VAL A 534 -0.25 11.51 8.26
CA VAL A 534 -1.63 11.98 8.35
C VAL A 534 -1.95 12.76 7.08
N LEU A 535 -2.83 12.23 6.25
CA LEU A 535 -3.24 12.84 4.99
C LEU A 535 -4.66 13.37 5.12
N LYS A 536 -4.96 14.50 4.50
CA LYS A 536 -6.35 14.94 4.36
C LYS A 536 -7.07 14.16 3.28
N VAL A 537 -8.33 13.84 3.51
CA VAL A 537 -9.22 13.25 2.49
C VAL A 537 -9.56 14.33 1.46
N SER A 538 -8.92 14.29 0.30
CA SER A 538 -9.04 15.31 -0.74
C SER A 538 -8.73 14.77 -2.15
N ASP A 539 -9.19 15.49 -3.17
CA ASP A 539 -8.84 15.29 -4.59
C ASP A 539 -7.45 15.84 -4.95
N LYS A 540 -6.75 16.43 -3.97
CA LYS A 540 -5.36 16.85 -4.03
C LYS A 540 -4.59 16.26 -2.86
N PHE A 541 -3.32 15.95 -3.07
CA PHE A 541 -2.47 15.48 -1.98
C PHE A 541 -2.22 16.61 -0.97
N GLU A 542 -2.45 16.31 0.31
CA GLU A 542 -2.17 17.23 1.42
C GLU A 542 -1.68 16.40 2.62
N LEU A 543 -0.37 16.41 2.85
CA LEU A 543 0.27 15.83 4.04
C LEU A 543 0.16 16.82 5.20
N VAL A 544 -0.62 16.44 6.21
CA VAL A 544 -0.95 17.29 7.37
C VAL A 544 0.11 17.16 8.47
N ALA A 545 0.60 15.94 8.69
CA ALA A 545 1.61 15.65 9.70
C ALA A 545 2.36 14.35 9.41
N THR A 546 3.58 14.27 9.93
CA THR A 546 4.35 13.03 10.04
C THR A 546 4.74 12.88 11.51
N ASN A 547 4.34 11.77 12.12
CA ASN A 547 4.59 11.46 13.53
C ASN A 547 5.54 10.28 13.63
N ASP A 548 6.53 10.33 14.51
CA ASP A 548 7.56 9.29 14.62
C ASP A 548 7.54 8.67 16.02
N LEU A 549 7.40 7.35 16.07
CA LEU A 549 7.46 6.57 17.31
C LEU A 549 8.81 5.84 17.51
N GLY A 550 9.75 5.97 16.56
CA GLY A 550 11.10 5.41 16.66
C GLY A 550 11.18 3.88 16.62
N SER A 551 10.06 3.17 16.40
CA SER A 551 10.01 1.71 16.40
C SER A 551 9.10 1.19 15.28
N PRO A 552 9.48 0.08 14.59
CA PRO A 552 8.72 -0.42 13.45
C PRO A 552 7.25 -0.70 13.74
N ILE A 553 6.38 -0.37 12.77
CA ILE A 553 4.94 -0.60 12.84
C ILE A 553 4.53 -1.51 11.67
N LEU A 554 3.98 -2.68 12.01
CA LEU A 554 3.37 -3.61 11.05
C LEU A 554 1.87 -3.81 11.30
N ALA A 555 1.43 -3.58 12.54
CA ALA A 555 0.03 -3.65 12.92
C ALA A 555 -0.74 -2.44 12.42
N SER A 556 -1.99 -2.66 11.96
CA SER A 556 -2.87 -1.56 11.58
C SER A 556 -3.40 -0.85 12.83
N PRO A 557 -3.60 0.48 12.81
CA PRO A 557 -4.13 1.20 13.95
C PRO A 557 -5.56 0.77 14.30
N ALA A 558 -5.94 0.97 15.56
CA ALA A 558 -7.30 0.81 16.05
C ALA A 558 -7.79 2.07 16.77
N ILE A 559 -9.07 2.10 17.09
CA ILE A 559 -9.70 3.21 17.81
C ILE A 559 -10.22 2.73 19.15
N VAL A 560 -9.99 3.54 20.19
CA VAL A 560 -10.51 3.32 21.54
C VAL A 560 -10.92 4.64 22.18
N ASN A 561 -12.19 4.80 22.54
CA ASN A 561 -12.70 5.97 23.27
C ASN A 561 -12.27 7.33 22.69
N GLY A 562 -12.31 7.49 21.36
CA GLY A 562 -11.87 8.73 20.71
C GLY A 562 -10.35 8.89 20.55
N ASN A 563 -9.57 7.86 20.87
CA ASN A 563 -8.11 7.85 20.80
C ASN A 563 -7.62 6.81 19.77
N LEU A 564 -6.46 7.07 19.22
CA LEU A 564 -5.74 6.18 18.31
C LEU A 564 -4.92 5.18 19.13
N LEU A 565 -5.11 3.89 18.86
CA LEU A 565 -4.33 2.81 19.45
C LEU A 565 -3.37 2.26 18.41
N LEU A 566 -2.07 2.30 18.71
CA LEU A 566 -1.02 1.94 17.76
C LEU A 566 -0.03 0.96 18.40
N ARG A 567 0.20 -0.16 17.71
CA ARG A 567 1.14 -1.20 18.15
C ARG A 567 2.42 -1.12 17.30
N THR A 568 3.53 -0.79 17.95
CA THR A 568 4.87 -0.97 17.39
C THR A 568 5.36 -2.40 17.67
N ARG A 569 6.57 -2.73 17.21
CA ARG A 569 7.22 -4.02 17.50
C ARG A 569 7.34 -4.32 18.99
N ASP A 570 7.49 -3.30 19.82
CA ASP A 570 7.89 -3.38 21.23
C ASP A 570 6.90 -2.74 22.21
N ALA A 571 5.92 -1.97 21.72
CA ALA A 571 5.02 -1.22 22.58
C ALA A 571 3.62 -1.03 22.00
N LEU A 572 2.67 -0.76 22.90
CA LEU A 572 1.31 -0.35 22.59
C LEU A 572 1.10 1.06 23.12
N TYR A 573 0.66 1.96 22.24
CA TYR A 573 0.47 3.38 22.51
C TYR A 573 -1.00 3.74 22.40
N CYS A 574 -1.54 4.46 23.40
CA CYS A 574 -2.79 5.19 23.26
C CYS A 574 -2.48 6.67 23.03
N ILE A 575 -2.91 7.16 21.87
CA ILE A 575 -2.61 8.47 21.35
C ILE A 575 -3.90 9.27 21.30
N GLY A 576 -3.96 10.35 22.07
CA GLY A 576 -5.16 11.15 22.29
C GLY A 576 -4.79 12.58 22.66
N THR A 577 -5.72 13.52 22.44
CA THR A 577 -5.53 14.91 22.84
C THR A 577 -5.40 15.00 24.36
N LYS A 578 -4.30 15.56 24.84
CA LYS A 578 -4.07 15.85 26.26
C LYS A 578 -4.70 17.17 26.70
#